data_AF-A0A963IGS0-F1
#
_entry.id   AF-A0A963IGS0-F1
#
_cell.length_a   1.000
_cell.length_b   1.000
_cell.length_c   1.000
_cell.angle_alpha   90.00
_cell.angle_beta   90.00
_cell.angle_gamma   90.00
#
_symmetry.space_group_name_H-M   'P 1'
#
loop_
_entity.id
_entity.type
_entity.pdbx_description
1 polymer ?
#
loop_
_entity_poly.entity_id
_entity_poly.type
_entity_poly.pdbx_seq_one_letter_code
_entity_poly.pdbx_strand_id
1 'polypeptide(L)' 'MIDPTQLRDYFTGLQARIVAAVEAIEGPEGRKFRADSWQKAAGEPLAGNGRTCIVEGGRVFERGGVAFS' A
#
# COMPACT_ATOMS: atom_id res chain seq x y z
N MET A 1 -9.68 -10.38 23.35
CA MET A 1 -10.06 -10.68 21.95
C MET A 1 -9.46 -9.58 21.09
N ILE A 2 -8.83 -9.90 19.97
CA ILE A 2 -8.21 -8.89 19.09
C ILE A 2 -9.31 -8.28 18.21
N ASP A 3 -9.39 -6.95 18.14
CA ASP A 3 -10.35 -6.23 17.30
C ASP A 3 -9.84 -6.15 15.84
N PRO A 4 -10.52 -6.77 14.87
CA PRO A 4 -10.12 -6.72 13.46
C PRO A 4 -10.10 -5.30 12.88
N THR A 5 -10.95 -4.39 13.36
CA THR A 5 -10.98 -3.00 12.92
C THR A 5 -9.71 -2.29 13.36
N GLN A 6 -9.32 -2.46 14.63
CA GLN A 6 -8.08 -1.91 15.16
C GLN A 6 -6.84 -2.42 14.42
N LEU A 7 -6.80 -3.71 14.06
CA LEU A 7 -5.72 -4.26 13.25
C LEU A 7 -5.69 -3.66 11.84
N ARG A 8 -6.86 -3.52 11.19
CA ARG A 8 -6.97 -2.91 9.86
C ARG A 8 -6.45 -1.47 9.87
N ASP A 9 -6.84 -0.67 10.85
CA ASP A 9 -6.37 0.71 10.99
C ASP A 9 -4.85 0.76 11.21
N TYR A 10 -4.33 -0.14 12.04
CA TYR A 10 -2.88 -0.23 12.26
C TYR A 10 -2.11 -0.58 10.98
N PHE A 11 -2.55 -1.60 10.24
CA PHE A 11 -1.83 -2.07 9.04
C PHE A 11 -1.98 -1.12 7.85
N THR A 12 -3.13 -0.49 7.68
CA THR A 12 -3.30 0.58 6.66
C THR A 12 -2.46 1.82 7.02
N GLY A 13 -2.41 2.20 8.30
CA GLY A 13 -1.51 3.25 8.78
C GLY A 13 -0.02 2.88 8.65
N LEU A 14 0.34 1.61 8.80
CA LEU A 14 1.70 1.13 8.54
C LEU A 14 2.05 1.23 7.05
N GLN A 15 1.17 0.81 6.15
CA GLN A 15 1.37 0.97 4.70
C GLN A 15 1.62 2.44 4.35
N ALA A 16 0.80 3.36 4.87
CA ALA A 16 0.96 4.79 4.62
C ALA A 16 2.32 5.33 5.09
N ARG A 17 2.78 4.93 6.28
CA ARG A 17 4.10 5.33 6.80
C ARG A 17 5.25 4.78 5.98
N ILE A 18 5.17 3.53 5.52
CA ILE A 18 6.21 2.93 4.66
C ILE A 18 6.25 3.67 3.31
N VAL A 19 5.10 3.88 2.67
CA VAL A 19 5.02 4.64 1.40
C VAL A 19 5.63 6.03 1.56
N ALA A 20 5.23 6.77 2.60
CA ALA A 20 5.76 8.10 2.86
C ALA A 20 7.28 8.09 3.10
N ALA A 21 7.81 7.10 3.83
CA ALA A 21 9.25 6.97 4.07
C ALA A 21 10.02 6.71 2.76
N VAL A 22 9.50 5.84 1.89
CA VAL A 22 10.13 5.56 0.59
C VAL A 22 10.09 6.79 -0.33
N GLU A 23 8.95 7.49 -0.40
CA GLU A 23 8.84 8.73 -1.16
C GLU A 23 9.76 9.84 -0.63
N ALA A 24 9.99 9.90 0.68
CA ALA A 24 10.95 10.83 1.28
C ALA A 24 12.40 10.52 0.87
N ILE A 25 12.76 9.24 0.73
CA ILE A 25 14.09 8.81 0.24
C ILE A 25 14.24 9.11 -1.25
N GLU A 26 13.19 8.90 -2.04
CA GLU A 26 13.12 9.32 -3.45
C GLU A 26 13.38 10.83 -3.59
N GLY A 27 12.84 11.63 -2.69
CA GLY A 27 13.05 13.08 -2.63
C GLY A 27 12.20 13.85 -3.63
N PRO A 28 12.37 15.19 -3.72
CA PRO A 28 11.48 16.07 -4.49
C PRO A 28 11.40 15.75 -5.99
N GLU A 29 12.49 15.24 -6.57
CA GLU A 29 12.60 14.88 -7.99
C GLU A 29 12.38 13.38 -8.25
N GLY A 30 12.15 12.59 -7.20
CA GLY A 30 11.95 11.14 -7.30
C GLY A 30 10.51 10.74 -7.64
N ARG A 31 10.28 9.45 -7.81
CA ARG A 31 8.95 8.92 -8.14
C ARG A 31 8.09 8.75 -6.89
N LYS A 32 6.79 9.01 -7.05
CA LYS A 32 5.75 8.71 -6.07
C LYS A 32 5.14 7.34 -6.33
N PHE A 33 4.59 6.73 -5.28
CA PHE A 33 3.81 5.52 -5.42
C PHE A 33 2.50 5.79 -6.16
N ARG A 34 2.16 4.89 -7.07
CA ARG A 34 0.81 4.73 -7.61
C ARG A 34 0.06 3.80 -6.67
N ALA A 35 -1.07 4.27 -6.17
CA ALA A 35 -1.91 3.48 -5.30
C ALA A 35 -3.16 3.02 -6.06
N ASP A 36 -3.46 1.74 -5.93
CA ASP A 36 -4.65 1.12 -6.49
C ASP A 36 -5.44 0.43 -5.37
N SER A 37 -6.70 0.83 -5.20
CA SER A 37 -7.60 0.24 -4.23
C SER A 37 -8.52 -0.74 -4.96
N TRP A 38 -8.62 -1.96 -4.44
CA TRP A 38 -9.40 -3.01 -5.09
C TRP A 38 -10.33 -3.71 -4.09
N GLN A 39 -11.40 -4.28 -4.63
CA GLN A 39 -12.40 -5.06 -3.89
C GLN A 39 -12.82 -6.20 -4.81
N LYS A 40 -12.81 -7.43 -4.30
CA LYS A 40 -13.33 -8.59 -5.04
C LYS A 40 -14.84 -8.51 -5.15
N ALA A 41 -15.37 -9.02 -6.26
CA ALA A 41 -16.81 -9.01 -6.52
C ALA A 41 -17.57 -9.87 -5.50
N ALA A 42 -18.82 -9.51 -5.24
CA ALA A 42 -19.69 -10.30 -4.39
C ALA A 42 -19.96 -11.68 -5.02
N GLY A 43 -19.90 -12.74 -4.21
CA GLY A 43 -20.16 -14.11 -4.67
C GLY A 43 -18.96 -14.86 -5.22
N GLU A 44 -17.77 -14.25 -5.30
CA GLU A 44 -16.53 -14.99 -5.56
C GLU A 44 -16.18 -15.92 -4.37
N PRO A 45 -15.57 -17.11 -4.63
CA PRO A 45 -15.18 -18.05 -3.57
C PRO A 45 -14.28 -17.44 -2.49
N LEU A 46 -13.52 -16.40 -2.85
CA LEU A 46 -12.69 -15.62 -1.94
C LEU A 46 -13.17 -14.17 -1.94
N ALA A 47 -13.70 -13.69 -0.82
CA ALA A 47 -13.96 -12.27 -0.61
C ALA A 47 -12.66 -11.52 -0.23
N GLY A 48 -12.68 -10.19 -0.28
CA GLY A 48 -11.59 -9.35 0.22
C GLY A 48 -11.48 -8.01 -0.49
N ASN A 49 -10.74 -7.09 0.13
CA ASN A 49 -10.30 -5.84 -0.46
C ASN A 49 -8.89 -5.56 -0.03
N GLY A 50 -8.26 -4.61 -0.72
CA GLY A 50 -6.93 -4.18 -0.38
C GLY A 50 -6.56 -2.87 -1.03
N ARG A 51 -5.32 -2.48 -0.78
CA ARG A 51 -4.68 -1.34 -1.40
C ARG A 51 -3.27 -1.76 -1.78
N THR A 52 -2.94 -1.62 -3.05
CA THR A 52 -1.61 -1.94 -3.58
C THR A 52 -0.94 -0.62 -3.96
N CYS A 53 0.20 -0.33 -3.35
CA CYS A 53 1.01 0.84 -3.72
C CYS A 53 2.26 0.34 -4.46
N ILE A 54 2.50 0.80 -5.69
CA ILE A 54 3.67 0.47 -6.51
C ILE A 54 4.43 1.73 -6.93
N VAL A 55 5.76 1.70 -6.87
CA VAL A 55 6.65 2.68 -7.50
C VAL A 55 7.55 1.98 -8.52
N GLU A 56 7.74 2.59 -9.67
CA GLU A 56 8.54 2.06 -10.79
C GLU A 56 9.34 3.20 -11.44
N GLY A 57 10.57 2.92 -11.84
CA GLY A 57 11.48 3.89 -12.44
C GLY A 57 11.82 5.04 -11.50
N GLY A 58 11.97 4.74 -10.21
CA GLY A 58 12.39 5.70 -9.18
C GLY A 58 13.86 6.07 -9.30
N ARG A 59 14.23 7.16 -8.63
CA ARG A 59 15.59 7.68 -8.57
C ARG A 59 16.48 6.81 -7.70
N VAL A 60 15.92 6.25 -6.62
CA VAL A 60 16.61 5.36 -5.68
C VAL A 60 16.08 3.93 -5.81
N PHE A 61 14.76 3.78 -5.85
CA PHE A 61 14.10 2.49 -5.99
C PHE A 61 13.70 2.28 -7.44
N GLU A 62 14.41 1.39 -8.14
CA GLU A 62 14.05 0.99 -9.51
C GLU A 62 12.60 0.46 -9.55
N ARG A 63 12.22 -0.36 -8.56
CA ARG A 63 10.85 -0.86 -8.36
C ARG A 63 10.60 -1.19 -6.91
N GLY A 64 9.40 -0.90 -6.41
CA GLY A 64 8.98 -1.23 -5.04
C GLY A 64 7.47 -1.39 -4.92
N GLY A 65 7.03 -2.20 -3.95
CA GLY A 65 5.62 -2.46 -3.68
C GLY A 65 5.31 -2.58 -2.19
N VAL A 66 4.22 -1.96 -1.75
CA VAL A 66 3.67 -2.08 -0.39
C VAL A 66 2.19 -2.40 -0.51
N ALA A 67 1.81 -3.62 -0.15
CA ALA A 67 0.43 -4.11 -0.30
C ALA A 67 -0.25 -4.37 1.05
N PHE A 68 -1.54 -4.04 1.12
CA PHE A 68 -2.45 -4.37 2.23
C PHE A 68 -3.66 -5.13 1.68
N SER A 69 -4.13 -6.16 2.40
CA SER A 69 -5.29 -7.01 2.08
C SER A 69 -5.91 -7.61 3.33
#